data_AF-A0A959UPY4-F1
#
_entry.id   AF-A0A959UPY4-F1
#
_cell.length_a   1.000
_cell.length_b   1.000
_cell.length_c   1.000
_cell.angle_alpha   90.00
_cell.angle_beta   90.00
_cell.angle_gamma   90.00
#
_symmetry.space_group_name_H-M   'P 1'
#
loop_
_entity.id
_entity.type
_entity.pdbx_description
1 polymer ?
#
loop_
_entity_poly.entity_id
_entity_poly.type
_entity_poly.pdbx_seq_one_letter_code
_entity_poly.pdbx_strand_id
1 'polypeptide(L)' 'CGMIKTGSASRSDRIAKYNQLLRIEEQLGSAAHYPGRSLRCVP' A
#
# COMPACT_ATOMS: atom_id res chain seq x y z
N CYS A 1 -9.54 -8.22 2.53
CA CYS A 1 -8.84 -7.41 1.50
C CYS A 1 -7.72 -6.61 2.19
N GLY A 2 -6.51 -6.57 1.63
CA GLY A 2 -5.36 -5.93 2.30
C GLY A 2 -4.03 -5.99 1.53
N MET A 3 -4.02 -6.59 0.34
CA MET A 3 -2.86 -6.65 -0.55
C MET A 3 -3.23 -6.01 -1.89
N ILE A 4 -2.44 -5.04 -2.33
CA ILE A 4 -2.56 -4.42 -3.66
C ILE A 4 -1.44 -4.98 -4.54
N LYS A 5 -1.76 -5.84 -5.51
CA LYS A 5 -0.81 -6.31 -6.52
C LYS A 5 -0.77 -5.31 -7.67
N THR A 6 0.27 -4.48 -7.72
CA THR A 6 0.39 -3.41 -8.71
C THR A 6 1.62 -3.54 -9.61
N GLY A 7 1.90 -4.74 -10.14
CA GLY A 7 2.94 -4.99 -11.16
C GLY A 7 4.37 -4.59 -10.79
N SER A 8 5.33 -4.80 -11.70
CA SER A 8 6.75 -4.46 -11.49
C SER A 8 6.97 -2.95 -11.38
N ALA A 9 7.91 -2.52 -10.53
CA ALA A 9 8.17 -1.13 -10.15
C ALA A 9 8.86 -0.28 -11.26
N SER A 10 8.28 -0.23 -12.46
CA SER A 10 8.83 0.53 -13.59
C SER A 10 7.70 1.10 -14.44
N ARG A 11 7.18 2.27 -14.01
CA ARG A 11 6.43 3.30 -14.77
C ARG A 11 5.75 4.27 -13.79
N SER A 12 5.64 5.55 -14.16
CA SER A 12 5.12 6.65 -13.31
C SER A 12 3.71 6.42 -12.74
N ASP A 13 2.85 5.66 -13.43
CA ASP A 13 1.51 5.25 -12.94
C ASP A 13 1.58 4.48 -11.60
N ARG A 14 2.63 3.67 -11.40
CA ARG A 14 2.79 2.90 -10.16
C ARG A 14 3.36 3.74 -9.02
N ILE A 15 4.28 4.65 -9.34
CA ILE A 15 4.84 5.61 -8.38
C ILE A 15 3.71 6.47 -7.80
N ALA A 16 2.75 6.90 -8.62
CA ALA A 16 1.58 7.64 -8.15
C ALA A 16 0.77 6.88 -7.09
N LYS A 17 0.60 5.56 -7.25
CA LYS A 17 -0.11 4.71 -6.28
C LYS A 17 0.66 4.55 -4.97
N TYR A 18 1.98 4.40 -5.02
CA TYR A 18 2.81 4.37 -3.79
C TYR A 18 2.80 5.72 -3.07
N ASN A 19 2.90 6.82 -3.80
CA ASN A 19 2.81 8.17 -3.24
C ASN A 19 1.44 8.44 -2.61
N GLN A 20 0.37 7.88 -3.16
CA GLN A 20 -0.95 7.98 -2.56
C GLN A 20 -1.04 7.20 -1.24
N LEU A 21 -0.41 6.03 -1.13
CA LEU A 21 -0.34 5.28 0.13
C LEU A 21 0.45 6.06 1.20
N LEU A 22 1.57 6.69 0.83
CA LEU A 22 2.35 7.54 1.74
C LEU A 22 1.54 8.74 2.25
N ARG A 23 0.74 9.37 1.37
CA ARG A 23 -0.16 10.46 1.78
C ARG A 23 -1.26 9.98 2.73
N ILE A 24 -1.81 8.79 2.49
CA ILE A 24 -2.84 8.17 3.35
C ILE A 24 -2.23 7.81 4.71
N GLU A 25 -0.99 7.32 4.76
CA GLU A 25 -0.25 7.07 6.00
C GLU A 25 -0.06 8.36 6.80
N GLU A 26 0.41 9.43 6.15
CA GLU A 26 0.59 10.74 6.79
C GLU A 26 -0.74 11.30 7.33
N GLN A 27 -1.84 11.12 6.60
CA GLN A 27 -3.18 11.53 7.02
C GLN A 27 -3.72 10.71 8.20
N LEU A 28 -3.42 9.41 8.26
CA LEU A 28 -3.88 8.51 9.33
C LEU A 28 -3.01 8.61 10.59
N GLY A 29 -1.75 9.06 10.46
CA GLY A 29 -0.82 9.23 11.56
C GLY A 29 -0.74 7.99 12.46
N SER A 30 -1.06 8.15 13.74
CA SER A 30 -1.03 7.07 14.74
C SER A 30 -2.02 5.92 14.50
N ALA A 31 -3.04 6.12 13.65
CA ALA A 31 -4.02 5.10 13.30
C ALA A 31 -3.59 4.25 12.09
N ALA A 32 -2.51 4.61 11.40
CA ALA A 32 -1.96 3.83 10.31
C ALA A 32 -1.37 2.53 10.84
N HIS A 33 -1.84 1.38 10.33
CA HIS A 33 -1.33 0.06 10.72
C HIS A 33 -0.89 -0.70 9.49
N TYR A 34 0.40 -1.09 9.43
CA TYR A 34 0.95 -1.93 8.38
C TYR A 34 0.95 -3.41 8.81
N PRO A 35 0.04 -4.25 8.27
CA PRO A 35 -0.10 -5.66 8.68
C PRO A 35 1.06 -6.58 8.24
N GLY A 36 2.03 -6.09 7.48
CA GLY A 36 3.23 -6.85 7.10
C GLY A 36 2.94 -8.22 6.47
N ARG A 37 3.71 -9.24 6.88
CA ARG A 37 3.54 -10.62 6.40
C ARG A 37 2.27 -11.32 6.92
N SER A 38 1.53 -10.70 7.83
CA SER A 38 0.23 -11.21 8.31
C SER A 38 -0.90 -11.02 7.29
N LEU A 39 -0.63 -10.29 6.20
CA LEU A 39 -1.51 -10.21 5.04
C LEU A 39 -1.64 -11.57 4.36
N ARG A 40 -2.47 -12.44 4.94
CA ARG A 40 -2.88 -13.69 4.32
C ARG A 40 -3.75 -13.36 3.13
N CYS A 41 -3.32 -13.78 1.94
CA CYS A 41 -4.25 -13.89 0.81
C CYS A 41 -5.21 -15.03 1.16
N VAL A 42 -6.41 -14.68 1.62
CA VAL A 42 -7.52 -15.62 1.59
C VAL A 42 -7.88 -15.80 0.11
N PRO A 43 -7.95 -17.05 -0.40
CA PRO A 43 -8.32 -17.32 -1.79
C PRO A 43 -9.69 -16.74 -2.14
#